data_AF-A0AAE0ANN5-F1
#
_entry.id   AF-A0AAE0ANN5-F1
#
_cell.length_a   1.000
_cell.length_b   1.000
_cell.length_c   1.000
_cell.angle_alpha   90.00
_cell.angle_beta   90.00
_cell.angle_gamma   90.00
#
_symmetry.space_group_name_H-M   'P 1'
#
loop_
_entity.id
_entity.type
_entity.pdbx_description
1 polymer ?
#
loop_
_entity_poly.entity_id
_entity_poly.type
_entity_poly.pdbx_seq_one_letter_code
_entity_poly.pdbx_strand_id
1 'polypeptide(L)'
;MARMKKNFITSLFDTKGKSQDTEEGLTKIISDFFSSIFSSSNPSELDILKASKGIKSRMTGIMSEALGSQYSAEEVKDAIFGLSPTKAPGPDGFHAIFFQKAWG
;
A
#
# COMPACT_ATOMS: atom_id res chain seq x y z
N MET A 1 -25.72 -20.19 -13.58
CA MET A 1 -25.39 -20.45 -12.16
C MET A 1 -24.42 -21.60 -11.90
N ALA A 2 -24.09 -22.48 -12.88
CA ALA A 2 -23.21 -23.64 -12.64
C ALA A 2 -21.71 -23.29 -12.43
N ARG A 3 -21.24 -22.12 -12.86
CA ARG A 3 -19.81 -21.73 -12.78
C ARG A 3 -19.38 -21.20 -11.42
N MET A 4 -20.28 -20.56 -10.65
CA MET A 4 -19.95 -20.00 -9.32
C MET A 4 -19.76 -21.08 -8.25
N LYS A 5 -20.50 -22.20 -8.30
CA LYS A 5 -20.32 -23.33 -7.37
C LYS A 5 -18.94 -23.99 -7.47
N LYS A 6 -18.24 -23.84 -8.60
CA LYS A 6 -16.96 -24.52 -8.86
C LYS A 6 -15.75 -23.77 -8.27
N ASN A 7 -15.90 -22.48 -7.97
CA ASN A 7 -14.84 -21.62 -7.43
C ASN A 7 -15.10 -21.22 -5.97
N PHE A 8 -16.13 -21.78 -5.33
CA PHE A 8 -16.40 -21.50 -3.93
C PHE A 8 -15.43 -22.34 -3.09
N ILE A 9 -14.55 -21.66 -2.36
CA ILE A 9 -13.66 -22.32 -1.40
C ILE A 9 -14.53 -22.76 -0.23
N THR A 10 -14.80 -24.05 -0.13
CA THR A 10 -15.65 -24.63 0.92
C THR A 10 -14.88 -24.93 2.21
N SER A 11 -13.56 -25.10 2.12
CA SER A 11 -12.70 -25.35 3.26
C SER A 11 -11.23 -25.06 2.92
N LEU A 12 -10.46 -24.64 3.91
CA LEU A 12 -9.01 -24.49 3.82
C LEU A 12 -8.33 -25.31 4.91
N PHE A 13 -7.10 -25.76 4.65
CA PHE A 13 -6.29 -26.42 5.67
C PHE A 13 -5.43 -25.40 6.40
N ASP A 14 -5.40 -25.50 7.73
CA ASP A 14 -4.47 -24.73 8.55
C ASP A 14 -3.04 -25.30 8.49
N THR A 15 -2.10 -24.60 9.13
CA THR A 15 -0.67 -24.97 9.15
C THR A 15 -0.39 -26.30 9.89
N LYS A 16 -1.37 -26.84 10.61
CA LYS A 16 -1.31 -28.15 11.29
C LYS A 16 -1.99 -29.25 10.46
N GLY A 17 -2.42 -28.95 9.23
CA GLY A 17 -3.10 -29.89 8.35
C GLY A 17 -4.56 -30.14 8.72
N LYS A 18 -5.16 -29.33 9.61
CA LYS A 18 -6.57 -29.46 9.98
C LYS A 18 -7.43 -28.64 9.03
N SER A 19 -8.48 -29.25 8.49
CA SER A 19 -9.47 -28.55 7.66
C SER A 19 -10.34 -27.62 8.51
N GLN A 20 -10.55 -26.40 8.02
CA GLN A 20 -11.46 -25.40 8.57
C GLN A 20 -12.47 -25.01 7.50
N ASP A 21 -13.74 -25.07 7.86
CA ASP A 21 -14.90 -24.75 7.04
C ASP A 21 -15.78 -23.65 7.68
N THR A 22 -15.43 -23.20 8.88
CA THR A 22 -16.07 -22.06 9.56
C THR A 22 -15.54 -20.73 9.02
N GLU A 23 -16.38 -19.69 9.03
CA GLU A 23 -16.00 -18.35 8.58
C GLU A 23 -14.82 -17.78 9.39
N GLU A 24 -14.82 -17.99 10.71
CA GLU A 24 -13.71 -17.56 11.57
C GLU A 24 -12.43 -18.33 11.28
N GLY A 25 -12.53 -19.63 11.02
CA GLY A 25 -11.40 -20.49 10.68
C GLY A 25 -10.78 -20.13 9.33
N LEU A 26 -11.61 -19.90 8.33
CA LEU A 26 -11.18 -19.47 7.00
C LEU A 26 -10.54 -18.08 7.05
N THR A 27 -11.19 -17.11 7.71
CA THR A 27 -10.66 -15.77 7.91
C THR A 27 -9.30 -15.82 8.58
N LYS A 28 -9.16 -16.61 9.65
CA LYS A 28 -7.89 -16.77 10.35
C LYS A 28 -6.81 -17.36 9.46
N ILE A 29 -7.09 -18.42 8.70
CA ILE A 29 -6.11 -19.02 7.78
C ILE A 29 -5.64 -17.99 6.74
N ILE A 30 -6.57 -17.26 6.14
CA ILE A 30 -6.28 -16.26 5.11
C ILE A 30 -5.45 -15.11 5.71
N SER A 31 -5.87 -14.59 6.87
CA SER A 31 -5.15 -13.53 7.58
C SER A 31 -3.75 -13.97 7.98
N ASP A 32 -3.57 -15.16 8.56
CA ASP A 32 -2.27 -15.69 8.97
C ASP A 32 -1.36 -15.89 7.75
N PHE A 33 -1.90 -16.46 6.66
CA PHE A 33 -1.16 -16.67 5.42
C PHE A 33 -0.66 -15.35 4.84
N PHE A 34 -1.55 -14.38 4.63
CA PHE A 34 -1.16 -13.10 4.05
C PHE A 34 -0.28 -12.29 4.99
N SER A 35 -0.50 -12.35 6.30
CA SER A 35 0.39 -11.73 7.28
C SER A 35 1.79 -12.33 7.19
N SER A 36 1.92 -13.65 7.06
CA SER A 36 3.22 -14.30 6.92
C SER A 36 3.95 -13.93 5.65
N ILE A 37 3.27 -13.85 4.49
CA ILE A 37 3.96 -13.52 3.22
C ILE A 37 4.32 -12.04 3.11
N PHE A 38 3.55 -11.15 3.75
CA PHE A 38 3.81 -9.71 3.77
C PHE A 38 4.64 -9.27 4.97
N SER A 39 4.97 -10.18 5.88
CA SER A 39 5.95 -9.94 6.94
C SER A 39 7.36 -10.12 6.41
N SER A 40 8.21 -9.15 6.71
CA SER A 40 9.64 -9.24 6.41
C SER A 40 10.30 -10.30 7.30
N SER A 41 11.16 -11.15 6.73
CA SER A 41 12.03 -12.07 7.49
C SER A 41 13.15 -11.34 8.25
N ASN A 42 13.06 -10.02 8.40
CA ASN A 42 14.10 -9.15 8.95
C ASN A 42 15.47 -9.36 8.25
N PRO A 43 15.54 -9.18 6.92
CA PRO A 43 16.75 -9.44 6.15
C PRO A 43 17.89 -8.52 6.57
N SER A 44 19.12 -9.02 6.52
CA SER A 44 20.30 -8.19 6.73
C SER A 44 20.50 -7.21 5.57
N GLU A 45 21.29 -6.16 5.78
CA GLU A 45 21.67 -5.22 4.72
C GLU A 45 22.28 -5.96 3.51
N LEU A 46 23.08 -7.01 3.75
CA LEU A 46 23.66 -7.83 2.69
C LEU A 46 22.61 -8.59 1.87
N ASP A 47 21.54 -9.06 2.50
CA ASP A 47 20.45 -9.76 1.81
C ASP A 47 19.65 -8.80 0.93
N ILE A 48 19.41 -7.57 1.42
CA ILE A 48 18.77 -6.50 0.66
C ILE A 48 19.63 -6.10 -0.54
N LEU A 49 20.93 -5.93 -0.36
CA LEU A 49 21.87 -5.59 -1.44
C LEU A 49 21.95 -6.69 -2.52
N LYS A 50 21.91 -7.97 -2.12
CA LYS A 50 21.86 -9.09 -3.05
C LYS A 50 20.56 -9.10 -3.86
N ALA A 51 19.42 -8.89 -3.19
CA ALA A 51 18.11 -8.86 -3.84
C ALA A 51 17.95 -7.65 -4.77
N SER A 52 18.54 -6.50 -4.42
CA SER A 52 18.45 -5.25 -5.19
C SER A 52 19.50 -5.09 -6.27
N LYS A 53 20.48 -6.00 -6.39
CA LYS A 53 21.62 -5.91 -7.33
C LYS A 53 21.24 -5.65 -8.80
N GLY A 54 20.06 -6.10 -9.23
CA GLY A 54 19.54 -5.88 -10.60
C GLY A 54 18.67 -4.63 -10.78
N ILE A 55 18.30 -3.97 -9.68
CA ILE A 55 17.43 -2.80 -9.68
C ILE A 55 18.30 -1.57 -9.95
N LYS A 56 18.20 -1.00 -11.14
CA LYS A 56 18.86 0.27 -11.46
C LYS A 56 18.19 1.39 -10.67
N SER A 57 18.97 2.20 -9.95
CA SER A 57 18.44 3.43 -9.34
C SER A 57 17.83 4.31 -10.43
N ARG A 58 16.56 4.68 -10.25
CA ARG A 58 15.86 5.65 -11.10
C ARG A 58 16.01 7.08 -10.57
N MET A 59 16.54 7.24 -9.36
CA MET A 59 16.77 8.54 -8.75
C MET A 59 18.20 8.98 -9.02
N THR A 60 18.34 10.15 -9.64
CA THR A 60 19.64 10.83 -9.75
C THR A 60 19.98 11.46 -8.39
N GLY A 61 21.27 11.76 -8.17
CA GLY A 61 21.70 12.46 -6.94
C GLY A 61 20.94 13.78 -6.73
N ILE A 62 20.69 14.52 -7.82
CA ILE A 62 19.92 15.77 -7.82
C ILE A 62 18.48 15.54 -7.34
N MET A 63 17.80 14.48 -7.82
CA MET A 63 16.45 14.16 -7.34
C MET A 63 16.43 13.79 -5.86
N SER A 64 17.46 13.07 -5.39
CA SER A 64 17.57 12.71 -3.98
C SER A 64 17.76 13.94 -3.10
N GLU A 65 18.56 14.91 -3.53
CA GLU A 65 18.78 16.16 -2.81
C GLU A 65 17.50 17.02 -2.80
N ALA A 66 16.81 17.14 -3.94
CA ALA A 66 15.54 17.86 -4.03
C ALA A 66 14.42 17.22 -3.18
N LEU A 67 14.40 15.89 -3.03
CA LEU A 67 13.44 15.23 -2.13
C LEU A 67 13.78 15.43 -0.65
N GLY A 68 15.03 15.76 -0.33
CA GLY A 68 15.49 16.05 1.03
C GLY A 68 15.41 17.52 1.42
N SER A 69 15.15 18.43 0.49
CA SER A 69 15.05 19.86 0.77
C SER A 69 13.73 20.22 1.46
N GLN A 70 13.70 21.38 2.11
CA GLN A 70 12.46 21.93 2.64
C GLN A 70 11.49 22.27 1.50
N TYR A 71 10.20 22.02 1.73
CA TYR A 71 9.16 22.45 0.82
C TYR A 71 8.97 23.97 0.89
N SER A 72 8.67 24.58 -0.25
CA SER A 72 8.30 26.00 -0.38
C SER A 72 6.78 26.18 -0.35
N ALA A 73 6.33 27.40 -0.02
CA ALA A 73 4.91 27.72 -0.06
C ALA A 73 4.36 27.60 -1.49
N GLU A 74 5.17 27.95 -2.48
CA GLU A 74 4.86 27.84 -3.91
C GLU A 74 4.63 26.38 -4.32
N GLU A 75 5.50 25.45 -3.92
CA GLU A 75 5.32 24.03 -4.22
C GLU A 75 4.03 23.46 -3.62
N VAL A 76 3.72 23.84 -2.36
CA VAL A 76 2.48 23.38 -1.71
C VAL A 76 1.25 23.97 -2.41
N LYS A 77 1.34 25.24 -2.83
CA LYS A 77 0.29 25.89 -3.63
C LYS A 77 0.07 25.14 -4.94
N ASP A 78 1.13 24.91 -5.71
CA ASP A 78 1.04 24.23 -6.99
C ASP A 78 0.47 22.83 -6.85
N ALA A 79 0.88 22.10 -5.80
CA ALA A 79 0.32 20.79 -5.49
C ALA A 79 -1.19 20.84 -5.21
N ILE A 80 -1.67 21.81 -4.41
CA ILE A 80 -3.08 21.95 -4.05
C ILE A 80 -3.93 22.38 -5.25
N PHE A 81 -3.45 23.33 -6.05
CA PHE A 81 -4.16 23.81 -7.24
C PHE A 81 -4.06 22.84 -8.43
N GLY A 82 -3.11 21.89 -8.41
CA GLY A 82 -3.05 20.77 -9.33
C GLY A 82 -4.09 19.67 -9.07
N LEU A 83 -4.78 19.68 -7.92
CA LEU A 83 -5.85 18.73 -7.61
C LEU A 83 -7.19 19.15 -8.22
N SER A 84 -7.98 18.16 -8.67
CA SER A 84 -9.37 18.41 -9.03
C SER A 84 -10.16 18.90 -7.80
N PRO A 85 -10.96 19.99 -7.89
CA PRO A 85 -11.68 20.55 -6.75
C PRO A 85 -12.57 19.54 -6.00
N THR A 86 -13.12 18.56 -6.72
CA THR A 86 -14.02 17.52 -6.20
C THR A 86 -13.33 16.16 -6.03
N LYS A 87 -12.00 16.14 -5.90
CA LYS A 87 -11.28 14.89 -5.59
C LYS A 87 -11.78 14.31 -4.26
N ALA A 88 -11.81 12.99 -4.16
CA ALA A 88 -12.28 12.28 -2.98
C ALA A 88 -11.59 12.81 -1.70
N PRO A 89 -12.35 13.04 -0.61
CA PRO A 89 -11.81 13.59 0.62
C PRO A 89 -10.86 12.62 1.30
N GLY A 90 -9.91 13.17 2.05
CA GLY A 90 -9.06 12.38 2.94
C GLY A 90 -9.81 11.92 4.19
N PRO A 91 -9.10 11.30 5.15
CA PRO A 91 -9.64 10.99 6.47
C PRO A 91 -10.18 12.22 7.24
N ASP A 92 -9.78 13.42 6.82
CA ASP A 92 -10.23 14.71 7.33
C ASP A 92 -11.63 15.13 6.84
N GLY A 93 -12.16 14.47 5.80
CA GLY A 93 -13.48 14.75 5.24
C GLY A 93 -13.56 15.96 4.31
N PHE A 94 -12.46 16.65 4.03
CA PHE A 94 -12.46 17.85 3.18
C PHE A 94 -12.08 17.53 1.72
N HIS A 95 -12.82 18.13 0.78
CA HIS A 95 -12.45 18.10 -0.64
C HIS A 95 -11.33 19.11 -0.92
N ALA A 96 -10.56 18.89 -2.00
CA ALA A 96 -9.45 19.78 -2.39
C ALA A 96 -9.87 21.26 -2.54
N ILE A 97 -11.11 21.53 -2.98
CA ILE A 97 -11.65 22.89 -3.11
C ILE A 97 -11.63 23.70 -1.81
N PHE A 98 -11.71 23.04 -0.65
CA PHE A 98 -11.63 23.70 0.64
C PHE A 98 -10.26 24.38 0.81
N PHE A 99 -9.19 23.62 0.58
CA PHE A 99 -7.81 24.12 0.69
C PHE A 99 -7.48 25.14 -0.38
N GLN A 100 -7.97 24.96 -1.62
CA GLN A 100 -7.80 25.94 -2.69
C GLN A 100 -8.41 27.30 -2.35
N LYS A 101 -9.58 27.31 -1.70
CA LYS A 101 -10.24 28.54 -1.24
C LYS A 101 -9.56 29.16 -0.01
N ALA A 102 -9.01 28.34 0.86
CA ALA A 102 -8.36 28.77 2.09
C ALA A 102 -6.88 29.18 1.91
N TRP A 103 -6.30 28.97 0.72
CA TRP A 103 -4.90 29.24 0.43
C TRP A 103 -4.52 30.74 0.36
N GLY A 104 -5.51 31.63 0.34
CA GLY A 104 -5.31 33.09 0.26
C GLY A 104 -4.57 33.67 1.45
#